data_AF-A0A975GJK2-F1
#
_entry.id   AF-A0A975GJK2-F1
#
_cell.length_a   1.000
_cell.length_b   1.000
_cell.length_c   1.000
_cell.angle_alpha   90.00
_cell.angle_beta   90.00
_cell.angle_gamma   90.00
#
_symmetry.space_group_name_H-M   'P 1'
#
loop_
_entity.id
_entity.type
_entity.pdbx_description
1 polymer ?
#
loop_
_entity_poly.entity_id
_entity_poly.type
_entity_poly.pdbx_seq_one_letter_code
_entity_poly.pdbx_strand_id
1 'polypeptide(L)' 'MNSIKRTKINQLIRQWPRGTVGTASHLNSERYSHDLLTKYKKSGWIESFGRGAYILSGDKVEWPGALYRDSGGLFKP' A
#
# COMPACT_ATOMS: atom_id res chain seq x y z
N MET A 1 20.76 -10.80 -11.68
CA MET A 1 19.78 -11.29 -10.68
C MET A 1 18.72 -10.22 -10.39
N ASN A 2 17.58 -10.19 -11.11
CA ASN A 2 16.51 -9.19 -10.84
C ASN A 2 15.08 -9.72 -11.04
N SER A 3 14.89 -11.04 -11.25
CA SER A 3 13.58 -11.62 -11.55
C SER A 3 12.70 -11.80 -10.31
N ILE A 4 13.29 -12.14 -9.15
CA ILE A 4 12.56 -12.38 -7.88
C ILE A 4 11.76 -11.14 -7.43
N LYS A 5 12.30 -9.94 -7.65
CA LYS A 5 11.65 -8.68 -7.26
C LYS A 5 10.39 -8.40 -8.07
N ARG A 6 10.39 -8.76 -9.36
CA ARG A 6 9.22 -8.68 -10.25
C ARG A 6 8.13 -9.67 -9.81
N THR A 7 8.50 -10.89 -9.43
CA THR A 7 7.52 -11.87 -8.95
C THR A 7 6.84 -11.40 -7.66
N LYS A 8 7.61 -10.83 -6.71
CA LYS A 8 7.08 -10.41 -5.40
C LYS A 8 6.20 -9.15 -5.49
N ILE A 9 6.54 -8.19 -6.36
CA ILE A 9 5.63 -7.04 -6.61
C ILE A 9 4.37 -7.50 -7.35
N ASN A 10 4.46 -8.45 -8.27
CA ASN A 10 3.28 -8.99 -8.94
C ASN A 10 2.37 -9.75 -7.97
N GLN A 11 2.94 -10.46 -6.99
CA GLN A 11 2.16 -11.07 -5.91
C GLN A 11 1.46 -10.01 -5.06
N LEU A 12 2.18 -8.96 -4.66
CA LEU A 12 1.61 -7.82 -3.95
C LEU A 12 0.41 -7.24 -4.72
N ILE A 13 0.58 -6.87 -5.98
CA ILE A 13 -0.49 -6.26 -6.80
C ILE A 13 -1.68 -7.21 -6.96
N ARG A 14 -1.46 -8.53 -7.06
CA ARG A 14 -2.56 -9.51 -7.18
C ARG A 14 -3.31 -9.74 -5.87
N GLN A 15 -2.63 -9.63 -4.73
CA GLN A 15 -3.22 -9.79 -3.41
C GLN A 15 -3.86 -8.50 -2.91
N TRP A 16 -3.35 -7.36 -3.36
CA TRP A 16 -3.80 -6.04 -2.97
C TRP A 16 -5.12 -5.68 -3.68
N PRO A 17 -6.23 -5.53 -2.94
CA PRO A 17 -7.50 -5.18 -3.54
C PRO A 17 -7.47 -3.77 -4.14
N ARG A 18 -7.90 -3.59 -5.39
CA ARG A 18 -7.99 -2.26 -6.00
C ARG A 18 -8.93 -1.36 -5.18
N GLY A 19 -8.60 -0.08 -5.10
CA GLY A 19 -9.31 0.93 -4.31
C GLY A 19 -8.99 0.89 -2.82
N THR A 20 -8.01 0.09 -2.37
CA THR A 20 -7.69 -0.04 -0.94
C THR A 20 -6.31 0.51 -0.57
N VAL A 21 -6.23 0.96 0.68
CA VAL A 21 -5.00 1.48 1.29
C VAL A 21 -4.32 0.38 2.08
N GLY A 22 -3.04 0.16 1.80
CA GLY A 22 -2.19 -0.80 2.51
C GLY A 22 -1.30 -0.06 3.50
N THR A 23 -1.36 -0.43 4.78
CA THR A 23 -0.51 0.17 5.81
C THR A 23 0.86 -0.51 5.85
N ALA A 24 1.90 0.25 6.20
CA ALA A 24 3.25 -0.26 6.38
C ALA A 24 3.28 -1.45 7.34
N SER A 25 2.50 -1.39 8.43
CA SER A 25 2.41 -2.46 9.42
C SER A 25 1.79 -3.74 8.85
N HIS A 26 0.72 -3.62 8.06
CA HIS A 26 0.07 -4.78 7.41
C HIS A 26 1.01 -5.44 6.40
N LEU A 27 1.62 -4.62 5.53
CA LEU A 27 2.58 -5.10 4.54
C LEU A 27 3.81 -5.73 5.19
N ASN A 28 4.27 -5.19 6.32
CA ASN A 28 5.36 -5.79 7.07
C ASN A 28 4.98 -7.16 7.66
N SER A 29 3.73 -7.33 8.09
CA SER A 29 3.18 -8.64 8.51
C SER A 29 3.16 -9.64 7.35
N GLU A 30 2.86 -9.18 6.14
CA GLU A 30 2.92 -9.97 4.89
C GLU A 30 4.34 -10.16 4.33
N ARG A 31 5.38 -9.87 5.14
CA ARG A 31 6.80 -9.99 4.78
C ARG A 31 7.27 -9.05 3.66
N TYR A 32 6.66 -7.88 3.56
CA TYR A 32 7.18 -6.74 2.79
C TYR A 32 7.91 -5.79 3.75
N SER A 33 9.23 -5.91 3.79
CA SER A 33 10.08 -5.03 4.59
C SER A 33 10.00 -3.57 4.14
N HIS A 34 10.30 -2.65 5.06
CA HIS A 34 10.28 -1.21 4.78
C HIS A 34 11.19 -0.78 3.60
N ASP A 35 12.30 -1.49 3.38
CA ASP A 35 13.17 -1.29 2.20
C ASP A 35 12.46 -1.67 0.88
N LEU A 36 11.71 -2.77 0.85
CA LEU A 36 10.92 -3.18 -0.31
C LEU A 36 9.83 -2.14 -0.61
N LEU A 37 9.12 -1.67 0.41
CA LEU A 37 8.12 -0.62 0.26
C LEU A 37 8.74 0.67 -0.28
N THR A 38 9.90 1.07 0.25
CA THR A 38 10.65 2.23 -0.23
C THR A 38 11.07 2.06 -1.69
N LYS A 39 11.51 0.86 -2.07
CA LYS A 39 11.88 0.55 -3.45
C LYS A 39 10.66 0.58 -4.38
N TYR A 40 9.54 0.01 -3.97
CA TYR A 40 8.30 0.03 -4.75
C TYR A 40 7.75 1.44 -4.92
N LYS A 41 7.88 2.28 -3.87
CA LYS A 41 7.59 3.71 -3.96
C LYS A 41 8.48 4.41 -4.98
N LYS A 42 9.80 4.21 -4.89
CA LYS A 42 10.77 4.82 -5.82
C LYS A 42 10.58 4.35 -7.26
N SER A 43 10.15 3.11 -7.47
CA SER A 43 9.88 2.56 -8.80
C SER A 43 8.49 2.92 -9.34
N GLY A 44 7.66 3.63 -8.57
CA GLY A 44 6.33 4.04 -9.01
C GLY A 44 5.28 2.92 -9.03
N TRP A 45 5.49 1.84 -8.27
CA TRP A 45 4.48 0.77 -8.12
C TRP A 45 3.43 1.10 -7.06
N ILE A 46 3.86 1.78 -6.00
CA ILE A 46 3.00 2.24 -4.91
C ILE A 46 3.26 3.71 -4.64
N GLU A 47 2.27 4.41 -4.13
CA GLU A 47 2.36 5.82 -3.77
C GLU A 47 2.04 6.00 -2.28
N SER A 48 2.59 7.05 -1.67
CA SER A 48 2.31 7.36 -0.28
C SER A 48 0.94 8.03 -0.19
N PHE A 49 0.01 7.43 0.54
CA PHE A 49 -1.35 7.95 0.73
C PHE A 49 -1.55 8.62 2.09
N GLY A 50 -0.70 8.30 3.07
CA GLY A 50 -0.76 8.89 4.41
C GLY A 50 0.43 8.48 5.28
N ARG A 51 0.37 8.81 6.58
CA ARG A 51 1.44 8.45 7.53
C ARG A 51 1.54 6.93 7.67
N GLY A 52 2.50 6.32 6.97
CA GLY A 52 2.66 4.86 6.93
C GLY A 52 1.58 4.14 6.12
N ALA A 53 0.90 4.84 5.20
CA ALA A 53 -0.14 4.28 4.35
C ALA A 53 0.25 4.44 2.87
N TYR A 54 0.05 3.39 2.09
CA TYR A 54 0.40 3.34 0.68
C TYR A 54 -0.82 2.92 -0.16
N ILE A 55 -0.82 3.27 -1.43
CA ILE A 55 -1.79 2.85 -2.44
C ILE A 55 -1.07 2.34 -3.68
N LEU A 56 -1.75 1.55 -4.52
CA LEU A 56 -1.21 1.20 -5.83
C LEU A 56 -1.16 2.42 -6.74
N SER A 57 -0.03 2.58 -7.44
CA SER A 57 0.19 3.70 -8.35
C SER A 57 -0.77 3.63 -9.55
N GLY A 58 -1.42 4.75 -9.85
CA GLY A 58 -2.43 4.82 -10.93
C GLY A 58 -3.77 4.15 -10.59
N ASP A 59 -3.94 3.64 -9.37
CA ASP A 59 -5.24 3.21 -8.89
C ASP A 59 -5.99 4.42 -8.35
N LYS A 60 -7.21 4.63 -8.85
CA LYS A 60 -8.09 5.69 -8.34
C LYS A 60 -8.65 5.26 -7.00
N VAL A 61 -7.86 5.42 -5.95
CA VAL A 61 -8.38 5.46 -4.59
C VAL A 61 -9.11 6.79 -4.49
N GLU A 62 -10.44 6.75 -4.66
CA GLU A 62 -11.30 7.91 -4.50
C GLU A 62 -11.01 8.52 -3.12
N TRP A 63 -10.65 9.80 -3.13
CA TRP A 63 -9.89 10.42 -2.04
C TRP A 63 -10.61 10.40 -0.67
N PRO A 64 -9.85 10.49 0.44
CA PRO A 64 -10.24 10.55 1.85
C PRO A 64 -10.86 11.91 2.22
N GLY A 65 -12.03 12.21 1.65
CA GLY A 65 -12.76 13.46 1.80
C GLY A 65 -13.75 13.53 2.96
N ALA A 66 -13.82 12.54 3.86
CA ALA A 66 -14.53 12.68 5.14
C ALA A 66 -13.55 13.17 6.22
N LEU A 67 -13.17 14.44 6.13
CA LEU A 67 -12.39 15.13 7.14
C LEU A 67 -13.18 15.14 8.46
N TYR A 68 -12.52 14.70 9.54
CA TYR A 68 -12.74 15.09 10.94
C TYR A 68 -13.93 14.46 11.71
N ARG A 69 -13.65 13.39 12.47
CA ARG A 69 -14.05 13.32 13.89
C ARG A 69 -13.27 12.24 14.64
N ASP A 70 -12.91 12.64 15.86
CA ASP A 70 -12.45 11.88 17.02
C ASP A 70 -12.96 10.44 17.15
N SER A 71 -12.14 9.59 17.78
CA SER A 71 -12.44 8.28 18.38
C SER A 71 -12.65 7.04 17.48
N GLY A 72 -11.72 6.09 17.69
CA GLY A 72 -11.90 4.63 17.65
C GLY A 72 -12.87 4.02 16.64
N GLY A 73 -12.33 3.37 15.61
CA GLY A 73 -13.14 2.51 14.76
C GLY A 73 -12.34 1.84 13.66
N LEU A 74 -12.15 0.54 13.83
CA LEU A 74 -11.69 -0.45 12.86
C LEU A 74 -12.20 -0.17 11.43
N PHE A 75 -11.30 0.17 10.49
CA PHE A 75 -11.65 0.36 9.08
C PHE A 75 -11.58 -0.96 8.30
N LYS A 76 -12.75 -1.40 7.84
CA LYS A 76 -12.98 -2.22 6.63
C LYS A 76 -14.23 -1.63 5.92
N PRO A 77 -14.29 -1.69 4.58
CA PRO A 77 -15.28 -0.99 3.76
C PRO A 77 -16.74 -1.33 4.09
#